data_AF-A0A7J4RAV0-F1
#
_entry.id   AF-A0A7J4RAV0-F1
#
_cell.length_a   1.000
_cell.length_b   1.000
_cell.length_c   1.000
_cell.angle_alpha   90.00
_cell.angle_beta   90.00
_cell.angle_gamma   90.00
#
_symmetry.space_group_name_H-M   'P 1'
#
loop_
_entity.id
_entity.type
_entity.pdbx_description
1 polymer ?
#
loop_
_entity_poly.entity_id
_entity_poly.type
_entity_poly.pdbx_seq_one_letter_code
_entity_poly.pdbx_strand_id
1 'polypeptide(L)'
;MPDMILKRTVRGMLPYQRKSSGRRALRNLRVEIGCPSHLASDLPEGHVEGDASKIRKSLPESFVSLGDISASLGAPAHRWTGGEQ
;
A
#
# COMPACT_ATOMS: atom_id res chain seq x y z
N MET A 1 5.04 9.07 5.13
CA MET A 1 3.62 8.74 4.90
C MET A 1 3.51 7.27 4.52
N PRO A 2 2.47 6.55 4.97
CA PRO A 2 2.32 5.12 4.76
C PRO A 2 2.36 4.69 3.28
N ASP A 3 1.66 5.42 2.40
CA ASP A 3 1.66 5.24 0.95
C ASP A 3 3.06 5.28 0.33
N MET A 4 3.90 6.22 0.77
CA MET A 4 5.27 6.37 0.27
C MET A 4 6.18 5.24 0.73
N ILE A 5 5.96 4.70 1.93
CA ILE A 5 6.69 3.51 2.41
C ILE A 5 6.35 2.33 1.50
N LEU A 6 5.06 2.07 1.25
CA LEU A 6 4.62 0.97 0.39
C LEU A 6 5.15 1.12 -1.05
N LYS A 7 5.03 2.32 -1.64
CA LYS A 7 5.54 2.62 -2.98
C LYS A 7 7.06 2.42 -3.08
N ARG A 8 7.79 2.76 -2.01
CA ARG A 8 9.25 2.53 -1.91
C ARG A 8 9.59 1.05 -1.82
N THR A 9 8.81 0.26 -1.08
CA THR A 9 8.96 -1.19 -0.98
C THR A 9 8.77 -1.85 -2.35
N VAL A 10 7.69 -1.53 -3.07
CA VAL A 10 7.45 -2.07 -4.42
C VAL A 10 8.56 -1.65 -5.40
N ARG A 11 9.04 -0.41 -5.31
CA ARG A 11 10.20 0.05 -6.11
C ARG A 11 11.44 -0.83 -5.87
N GLY A 12 11.68 -1.29 -4.64
CA GLY A 12 12.80 -2.18 -4.31
C GLY A 12 12.68 -3.58 -4.94
N MET A 13 11.46 -4.02 -5.26
CA MET A 13 11.18 -5.30 -5.91
C MET A 13 11.30 -5.23 -7.44
N LEU A 14 11.40 -4.02 -8.02
CA LEU A 14 11.45 -3.82 -9.46
C LEU A 14 12.86 -3.40 -9.92
N PRO A 15 13.34 -3.86 -11.10
CA PRO A 15 14.61 -3.43 -11.68
C PRO A 15 14.52 -2.02 -12.31
N TYR A 16 14.05 -1.04 -11.54
CA TYR A 16 13.71 0.30 -12.05
C TYR A 16 14.93 1.15 -12.44
N GLN A 17 16.12 0.88 -11.85
CA GLN A 17 17.32 1.62 -12.20
C GLN A 17 17.90 1.16 -13.55
N ARG A 18 17.88 -0.15 -13.82
CA ARG A 18 18.56 -0.73 -14.98
C ARG A 18 17.65 -0.95 -16.20
N LYS A 19 16.36 -1.23 -16.00
CA LYS A 19 15.44 -1.59 -17.08
C LYS A 19 14.34 -0.55 -17.26
N SER A 20 14.06 -0.19 -18.51
CA SER A 20 12.94 0.69 -18.86
C SER A 20 11.58 0.07 -18.51
N SER A 21 11.46 -1.25 -18.60
CA SER A 21 10.27 -2.01 -18.17
C SER A 21 9.99 -1.84 -16.68
N GLY A 22 11.01 -1.89 -15.83
CA GLY A 22 10.88 -1.66 -14.39
C GLY A 22 10.39 -0.24 -14.07
N ARG A 23 10.90 0.77 -14.79
CA ARG A 23 10.40 2.16 -14.66
C ARG A 23 8.95 2.30 -15.12
N ARG A 24 8.58 1.63 -16.22
CA ARG A 24 7.21 1.63 -16.73
C ARG A 24 6.24 0.99 -15.73
N ALA A 25 6.60 -0.16 -15.16
CA ALA A 25 5.81 -0.82 -14.12
C ALA A 25 5.62 0.09 -12.90
N LEU A 26 6.68 0.73 -12.41
CA LEU A 26 6.59 1.65 -11.27
C LEU A 26 5.73 2.88 -11.56
N ARG A 27 5.71 3.39 -12.80
CA ARG A 27 4.83 4.50 -13.20
C ARG A 27 3.35 4.10 -13.22
N ASN A 28 3.07 2.85 -13.57
CA ASN A 28 1.71 2.33 -13.60
C ASN A 28 1.17 1.99 -12.19
N LEU A 29 2.04 1.97 -11.17
CA LEU A 29 1.65 1.71 -9.79
C LEU A 29 1.04 2.97 -9.16
N ARG A 30 -0.21 2.86 -8.75
CA ARG A 30 -0.90 3.84 -7.90
C ARG A 30 -1.08 3.26 -6.50
N VAL A 31 -0.76 4.06 -5.49
CA VAL A 31 -0.89 3.70 -4.07
C VAL A 31 -1.67 4.83 -3.41
N GLU A 32 -2.74 4.49 -2.73
CA GLU A 32 -3.64 5.42 -2.06
C GLU A 32 -3.86 4.95 -0.62
N ILE A 33 -4.18 5.88 0.28
CA ILE A 33 -4.56 5.55 1.66
C ILE A 33 -6.09 5.62 1.76
N GLY A 34 -6.73 4.56 2.23
CA GLY A 34 -8.18 4.38 2.15
C GLY A 34 -8.63 3.81 0.81
N CYS A 35 -9.95 3.78 0.58
CA CYS A 35 -10.53 3.33 -0.67
C CYS A 35 -11.14 4.54 -1.43
N PRO A 36 -10.71 4.81 -2.68
CA PRO A 36 -11.37 5.81 -3.51
C PRO A 36 -12.85 5.47 -3.72
N SER A 37 -13.72 6.48 -3.79
CA SER A 37 -15.17 6.27 -3.95
C SER A 37 -15.56 5.45 -5.18
N HIS A 38 -14.77 5.54 -6.26
CA HIS A 38 -14.98 4.78 -7.50
C HIS A 38 -14.53 3.31 -7.44
N LEU A 39 -13.92 2.88 -6.32
CA LEU A 39 -13.51 1.49 -6.05
C LEU A 39 -14.10 0.97 -4.74
N ALA A 40 -15.04 1.70 -4.13
CA ALA A 40 -15.64 1.32 -2.86
C ALA A 40 -16.65 0.17 -2.99
N SER A 41 -17.16 -0.06 -4.20
CA SER A 41 -18.02 -1.18 -4.56
C SER A 41 -17.18 -2.33 -5.14
N ASP A 42 -17.72 -3.06 -6.11
CA ASP A 42 -16.98 -4.12 -6.79
C ASP A 42 -15.88 -3.58 -7.70
N LEU A 43 -14.82 -4.38 -7.86
CA LEU A 43 -13.77 -4.10 -8.82
C LEU A 43 -14.34 -4.07 -10.25
N PRO A 44 -13.82 -3.19 -11.13
CA PRO A 44 -14.24 -3.17 -12.52
C PRO A 44 -13.95 -4.50 -13.22
N GLU A 45 -14.72 -4.80 -14.27
CA GLU A 45 -14.56 -6.02 -15.05
C GLU A 45 -13.11 -6.24 -15.53
N GLY A 46 -12.61 -7.47 -15.39
CA GLY A 46 -11.23 -7.84 -15.74
C GLY A 46 -10.16 -7.52 -14.69
N HIS A 47 -10.54 -7.03 -13.50
CA HIS A 47 -9.62 -6.81 -12.39
C HIS A 47 -9.68 -7.95 -11.38
N VAL A 48 -8.55 -8.28 -10.78
CA VAL A 48 -8.40 -9.38 -9.84
C VAL A 48 -7.85 -8.82 -8.53
N GLU A 49 -8.44 -9.23 -7.41
CA GLU A 49 -7.88 -8.93 -6.09
C GLU A 49 -6.53 -9.61 -5.89
N GLY A 50 -5.62 -8.92 -5.21
CA GLY A 50 -4.34 -9.51 -4.87
C GLY A 50 -4.50 -10.71 -3.93
N ASP A 51 -3.83 -11.81 -4.23
CA ASP A 51 -3.80 -12.97 -3.34
C ASP A 51 -3.04 -12.62 -2.04
N ALA A 52 -3.79 -12.48 -0.95
CA ALA A 52 -3.26 -12.21 0.39
C ALA A 52 -3.01 -13.48 1.21
N SER A 53 -3.28 -14.67 0.68
CA SER A 53 -3.26 -15.93 1.43
C SER A 53 -1.90 -16.24 2.04
N LYS A 54 -0.81 -15.84 1.36
CA LYS A 54 0.57 -16.01 1.85
C LYS A 54 0.98 -15.01 2.93
N ILE A 55 0.22 -13.93 3.11
CA ILE A 55 0.50 -12.84 4.05
C ILE A 55 -0.40 -12.94 5.28
N ARG A 56 -1.60 -13.52 5.14
CA ARG A 56 -2.51 -13.77 6.26
C ARG A 56 -1.88 -14.77 7.22
N LYS A 57 -1.43 -14.26 8.36
CA LYS A 57 -0.83 -15.07 9.43
C LYS A 57 -1.93 -15.50 10.40
N SER A 58 -1.95 -16.79 10.76
CA SER A 58 -2.77 -17.28 11.86
C SER A 58 -2.09 -16.97 13.20
N LEU A 59 -2.86 -17.03 14.28
CA LEU A 59 -2.30 -17.03 15.64
C LEU A 59 -1.18 -18.10 15.73
N PRO A 60 -0.05 -17.82 16.41
CA PRO A 60 0.21 -16.72 17.35
C PRO A 60 0.98 -15.52 16.76
N GLU A 61 1.16 -15.44 15.43
CA GLU A 61 2.01 -14.40 14.85
C GLU A 61 1.34 -13.01 14.91
N SER A 62 2.04 -12.04 15.52
CA SER A 62 1.58 -10.66 15.56
C SER A 62 1.91 -9.92 14.27
N PHE A 63 1.04 -8.98 13.90
CA PHE A 63 1.26 -8.04 12.80
C PHE A 63 1.01 -6.61 13.30
N VAL A 64 1.56 -5.65 12.58
CA VAL A 64 1.41 -4.22 12.87
C VAL A 64 0.99 -3.49 11.60
N SER A 65 0.16 -2.46 11.73
CA SER A 65 -0.25 -1.67 10.58
C SER A 65 0.88 -0.71 10.16
N LEU A 66 0.98 -0.47 8.85
CA LEU A 66 1.94 0.50 8.31
C LEU A 66 1.60 1.94 8.77
N GLY A 67 0.32 2.20 9.07
CA GLY A 67 -0.16 3.47 9.62
C GLY A 67 0.45 3.75 10.99
N ASP A 68 0.43 2.76 11.89
CA ASP A 68 0.95 2.89 13.27
C ASP A 68 2.47 3.11 13.27
N ILE A 69 3.19 2.38 12.40
CA ILE A 69 4.62 2.60 12.19
C ILE A 69 4.87 4.03 11.69
N SER A 70 4.12 4.47 10.69
CA SER A 70 4.32 5.81 10.13
C SER A 70 4.00 6.91 11.16
N ALA A 71 2.98 6.72 12.01
CA ALA A 71 2.63 7.64 13.08
C ALA A 71 3.73 7.71 14.13
N SER A 72 4.25 6.56 14.57
CA SER A 72 5.36 6.46 15.53
C SER A 72 6.65 7.12 15.02
N LEU A 73 6.87 7.11 13.70
CA LEU A 73 8.00 7.78 13.05
C LEU A 73 7.78 9.30 12.84
N GLY A 74 6.66 9.86 13.28
CA GLY A 74 6.39 11.31 13.24
C GLY A 74 5.64 11.79 11.99
N ALA A 75 5.02 10.90 11.21
CA ALA A 75 4.14 11.33 10.13
C ALA A 75 2.79 11.85 10.68
N PRO A 76 2.16 12.83 10.01
CA PRO A 76 0.89 13.41 10.47
C PRO A 76 -0.26 12.41 10.40
N ALA A 77 -0.52 11.71 11.52
CA ALA A 77 -1.51 10.63 11.60
C ALA A 77 -2.96 11.08 11.32
N HIS A 78 -3.30 12.33 11.64
CA HIS A 78 -4.62 12.92 11.39
C HIS A 78 -5.07 12.85 9.93
N ARG A 79 -4.14 12.66 8.99
CA ARG A 79 -4.42 12.63 7.56
C ARG A 79 -5.11 11.33 7.10
N TRP A 80 -5.03 10.24 7.88
CA TRP A 80 -5.64 8.96 7.52
C TRP A 80 -6.43 8.29 8.64
N THR A 81 -6.32 8.74 9.88
CA THR A 81 -7.12 8.24 11.00
C THR A 81 -8.51 8.86 11.08
N GLY A 82 -8.92 9.68 10.10
CA GLY A 82 -10.26 10.27 10.07
C GLY A 82 -10.49 11.42 11.06
N GLY A 83 -9.43 11.97 11.66
CA GLY A 83 -9.52 13.16 12.50
C GLY A 83 -10.40 12.99 13.73
N GLU A 84 -10.03 12.12 14.65
CA GLU A 84 -10.41 12.28 16.05
C GLU A 84 -9.21 12.86 16.80
N GLN A 85 -9.35 14.12 17.22
CA GLN A 85 -8.60 14.72 18.32
C GLN A 85 -9.26 14.33 19.64
#